data_AF-A0A0H2YJV7-F1
#
_entry.id   AF-A0A0H2YJV7-F1
#
_cell.length_a   1.000
_cell.length_b   1.000
_cell.length_c   1.000
_cell.angle_alpha   90.00
_cell.angle_beta   90.00
_cell.angle_gamma   90.00
#
_symmetry.space_group_name_H-M   'P 1'
#
loop_
_entity.id
_entity.type
_entity.pdbx_description
1 polymer ?
#
loop_
_entity_poly.entity_id
_entity_poly.type
_entity_poly.pdbx_seq_one_letter_code
_entity_poly.pdbx_strand_id
1 'polypeptide(L)'
;MALDKFAEAWDDKYPKISKIWRTHWENLNTFFGYPPDIRKAIYTTNAIESLNSVIRQAIKKRKVFPTDDSVRKVIYLAIRDVSKKWSMPIQNWRLAMSCFIIEFGDRLSDHL
;
A
#
# COMPACT_ATOMS: atom_id res chain seq x y z
N MET A 1 22.42 4.87 -12.78
CA MET A 1 20.96 5.15 -12.67
C MET A 1 20.65 5.77 -11.30
N ALA A 2 19.43 6.21 -11.02
CA ALA A 2 19.08 6.84 -9.72
C ALA A 2 19.29 5.90 -8.52
N LEU A 3 19.05 4.59 -8.70
CA LEU A 3 19.30 3.56 -7.67
C LEU A 3 20.79 3.40 -7.33
N ASP A 4 21.69 3.61 -8.30
CA ASP A 4 23.14 3.52 -8.05
C ASP A 4 23.63 4.70 -7.22
N LYS A 5 23.14 5.92 -7.51
CA LYS A 5 23.43 7.10 -6.69
C LYS A 5 22.91 6.94 -5.26
N PHE A 6 21.76 6.31 -5.08
CA PHE A 6 21.22 5.98 -3.75
C PHE A 6 22.14 4.99 -3.01
N ALA A 7 22.58 3.93 -3.71
CA ALA A 7 23.50 2.95 -3.14
C ALA A 7 24.84 3.58 -2.72
N GLU A 8 25.44 4.41 -3.58
CA GLU A 8 26.68 5.14 -3.27
C GLU A 8 26.56 6.00 -2.00
N ALA A 9 25.42 6.66 -1.79
CA ALA A 9 25.21 7.54 -0.65
C ALA A 9 24.89 6.80 0.66
N TRP A 10 24.27 5.62 0.60
CA TRP A 10 23.66 4.98 1.77
C TRP A 10 24.14 3.58 2.09
N ASP A 11 24.88 2.91 1.21
CA ASP A 11 25.28 1.51 1.44
C ASP A 11 26.29 1.35 2.57
N ASP A 12 27.11 2.36 2.87
CA ASP A 12 28.02 2.34 4.01
C ASP A 12 27.25 2.16 5.34
N LYS A 13 26.09 2.83 5.46
CA LYS A 13 25.25 2.78 6.67
C LYS A 13 24.17 1.69 6.61
N TYR A 14 23.59 1.46 5.44
CA TYR A 14 22.44 0.58 5.24
C TYR A 14 22.61 -0.33 4.00
N PRO A 15 23.61 -1.24 4.01
CA PRO A 15 23.99 -2.03 2.83
C PRO A 15 22.90 -2.99 2.33
N LYS A 16 21.91 -3.27 3.17
CA LYS A 16 20.81 -4.18 2.82
C LYS A 16 19.73 -3.52 1.96
N ILE A 17 19.57 -2.20 2.03
CA ILE A 17 18.44 -1.53 1.38
C ILE A 17 18.60 -1.63 -0.15
N SER A 18 19.71 -1.14 -0.70
CA SER A 18 19.99 -1.22 -2.14
C SER A 18 19.94 -2.66 -2.66
N LYS A 19 20.45 -3.62 -1.87
CA LYS A 19 20.41 -5.05 -2.19
C LYS A 19 18.97 -5.56 -2.36
N ILE A 20 18.07 -5.27 -1.42
CA ILE A 20 16.66 -5.68 -1.50
C ILE A 20 15.99 -5.05 -2.73
N TRP A 21 16.23 -3.77 -3.00
CA TRP A 21 15.70 -3.09 -4.19
C TRP A 21 16.17 -3.76 -5.49
N ARG A 22 17.47 -4.08 -5.59
CA ARG A 22 18.04 -4.79 -6.75
C ARG A 22 17.50 -6.22 -6.88
N THR A 23 17.37 -6.95 -5.78
CA THR A 23 16.84 -8.33 -5.77
C THR A 23 15.39 -8.39 -6.24
N HIS A 24 14.56 -7.40 -5.88
CA HIS A 24 13.15 -7.35 -6.26
C HIS A 24 12.85 -6.40 -7.43
N TRP A 25 13.89 -5.96 -8.15
CA TRP A 25 13.77 -4.91 -9.16
C TRP A 25 12.75 -5.23 -10.25
N GLU A 26 12.71 -6.47 -10.75
CA GLU A 26 11.74 -6.90 -11.76
C GLU A 26 10.29 -6.64 -11.34
N ASN A 27 9.96 -6.91 -10.07
CA ASN A 27 8.63 -6.65 -9.55
C ASN A 27 8.38 -5.16 -9.33
N LEU A 28 9.37 -4.44 -8.77
CA LEU A 28 9.24 -3.03 -8.43
C LEU A 28 9.20 -2.13 -9.67
N ASN A 29 9.87 -2.52 -10.75
CA ASN A 29 9.95 -1.72 -11.97
C ASN A 29 8.60 -1.62 -12.70
N THR A 30 7.72 -2.61 -12.54
CA THR A 30 6.35 -2.57 -13.09
C THR A 30 5.59 -1.34 -12.63
N PHE A 31 5.83 -0.88 -11.40
CA PHE A 31 5.22 0.34 -10.87
C PHE A 31 5.57 1.58 -11.69
N PHE A 32 6.78 1.68 -12.22
CA PHE A 32 7.22 2.82 -13.03
C PHE A 32 6.64 2.83 -14.44
N GLY A 33 6.07 1.71 -14.89
CA GLY A 33 5.33 1.64 -16.15
C GLY A 33 3.99 2.39 -16.11
N TYR A 34 3.45 2.67 -14.92
CA TYR A 34 2.19 3.39 -14.79
C TYR A 34 2.33 4.92 -14.94
N PRO A 35 1.33 5.59 -15.54
CA PRO A 35 1.21 7.04 -15.54
C PRO A 35 1.35 7.67 -14.15
N PRO A 36 1.84 8.92 -14.03
CA PRO A 36 2.02 9.61 -12.76
C PRO A 36 0.77 9.63 -11.86
N ASP A 37 -0.43 9.76 -12.44
CA ASP A 37 -1.69 9.79 -11.69
C ASP A 37 -2.01 8.45 -11.03
N ILE A 38 -1.79 7.34 -11.73
CA ILE A 38 -1.93 5.98 -11.19
C ILE A 38 -0.87 5.72 -10.12
N ARG A 39 0.39 6.10 -10.39
CA ARG A 39 1.47 5.96 -9.41
C ARG A 39 1.18 6.71 -8.13
N LYS A 40 0.64 7.92 -8.22
CA LYS A 40 0.28 8.73 -7.05
C LYS A 40 -0.82 8.08 -6.21
N ALA A 41 -1.83 7.47 -6.86
CA ALA A 41 -2.89 6.76 -6.16
C ALA A 41 -2.38 5.50 -5.43
N ILE A 42 -1.43 4.79 -6.01
CA ILE A 42 -0.84 3.56 -5.42
C ILE A 42 0.20 3.88 -4.34
N TYR A 43 1.05 4.90 -4.55
CA TYR A 43 2.18 5.23 -3.68
C TYR A 43 1.76 5.76 -2.30
N THR A 44 0.50 6.19 -2.12
CA THR A 44 0.06 6.69 -0.83
C THR A 44 -0.03 5.54 0.20
N THR A 45 1.03 5.34 0.99
CA THR A 45 1.07 4.34 2.05
C THR A 45 0.15 4.67 3.23
N ASN A 46 -0.33 5.92 3.31
CA ASN A 46 -1.20 6.44 4.38
C ASN A 46 -2.39 5.53 4.70
N ALA A 47 -3.06 4.95 3.69
CA ALA A 47 -4.21 4.07 3.92
C ALA A 47 -3.79 2.76 4.62
N ILE A 48 -2.71 2.13 4.15
CA ILE A 48 -2.17 0.89 4.71
C ILE A 48 -1.59 1.16 6.11
N GLU A 49 -0.85 2.24 6.29
CA GLU A 49 -0.28 2.64 7.57
C GLU A 49 -1.34 3.00 8.60
N SER A 50 -2.38 3.74 8.19
CA SER A 50 -3.54 4.07 9.03
C SER A 50 -4.25 2.81 9.51
N LEU A 51 -4.52 1.87 8.60
CA LEU A 51 -5.13 0.59 8.95
C LEU A 51 -4.25 -0.23 9.90
N ASN A 52 -2.94 -0.32 9.61
CA ASN A 52 -1.99 -1.01 10.48
C ASN A 52 -1.91 -0.40 11.87
N SER A 53 -2.00 0.93 11.99
CA SER A 53 -2.04 1.63 13.28
C SER A 53 -3.29 1.25 14.08
N VAL A 54 -4.46 1.22 13.43
CA VAL A 54 -5.73 0.79 14.05
C VAL A 54 -5.65 -0.67 14.53
N ILE A 55 -5.12 -1.58 13.70
CA ILE A 55 -4.96 -2.99 14.07
C ILE A 55 -4.00 -3.12 15.26
N ARG A 56 -2.83 -2.45 15.22
CA ARG A 56 -1.88 -2.42 16.34
C ARG A 56 -2.53 -1.91 17.62
N GLN A 57 -3.33 -0.86 17.55
CA GLN A 57 -4.03 -0.32 18.71
C GLN A 57 -5.06 -1.31 19.28
N ALA A 58 -5.80 -2.01 18.42
CA ALA A 58 -6.79 -3.00 18.81
C ALA A 58 -6.16 -4.21 19.52
N ILE A 59 -5.00 -4.67 19.04
CA ILE A 59 -4.29 -5.81 19.63
C ILE A 59 -3.44 -5.41 20.85
N LYS A 60 -2.95 -4.17 20.94
CA LYS A 60 -2.06 -3.73 22.05
C LYS A 60 -2.65 -3.94 23.45
N LYS A 61 -3.98 -3.87 23.58
CA LYS A 61 -4.69 -4.09 24.85
C LYS A 61 -4.75 -5.57 25.28
N ARG A 62 -4.42 -6.51 24.38
CA ARG A 62 -4.51 -7.96 24.61
C ARG A 62 -3.14 -8.60 24.32
N LYS A 63 -2.41 -8.98 25.37
CA LYS A 63 -1.07 -9.59 25.24
C LYS A 63 -1.10 -11.01 24.65
N VAL A 64 -2.16 -11.77 24.91
CA VAL A 64 -2.33 -13.16 24.46
C VAL A 64 -3.77 -13.35 24.02
N PHE A 65 -3.95 -14.15 22.98
CA PHE A 65 -5.26 -14.57 22.49
C PHE A 65 -5.41 -16.08 22.70
N PRO A 66 -6.57 -16.55 23.19
CA PRO A 66 -6.78 -17.96 23.48
C PRO A 66 -6.91 -18.83 22.21
N THR A 67 -7.38 -18.27 21.09
CA THR A 67 -7.55 -18.97 19.82
C THR A 67 -7.35 -18.02 18.64
N ASP A 68 -7.03 -18.57 17.46
CA ASP A 68 -6.93 -17.79 16.21
C ASP A 68 -8.23 -17.04 15.88
N ASP A 69 -9.37 -17.67 16.10
CA ASP A 69 -10.68 -17.05 15.86
C ASP A 69 -10.93 -15.83 16.76
N SER A 70 -10.41 -15.85 17.98
CA SER A 70 -10.51 -14.70 18.87
C SER A 70 -9.71 -13.49 18.35
N VAL A 71 -8.53 -13.73 17.74
CA VAL A 71 -7.74 -12.68 17.08
C VAL A 71 -8.48 -12.17 15.84
N ARG A 72 -8.96 -13.08 14.98
CA ARG A 72 -9.70 -12.75 13.76
C ARG A 72 -10.90 -11.87 14.08
N LYS A 73 -11.67 -12.20 15.12
CA LYS A 73 -12.83 -11.41 15.54
C LYS A 73 -12.44 -10.00 15.99
N VAL A 74 -11.34 -9.83 16.74
CA VAL A 74 -10.87 -8.51 17.16
C VAL A 74 -10.40 -7.67 15.97
N ILE A 75 -9.63 -8.26 15.04
CA ILE A 75 -9.19 -7.59 13.82
C ILE A 75 -10.40 -7.19 12.98
N TYR A 76 -11.35 -8.11 12.75
CA TYR A 76 -12.58 -7.84 12.00
C TYR A 76 -13.36 -6.66 12.59
N LEU A 77 -13.58 -6.65 13.91
CA LEU A 77 -14.30 -5.56 14.57
C LEU A 77 -13.58 -4.21 14.40
N ALA A 78 -12.24 -4.19 14.53
CA ALA A 78 -11.44 -2.99 14.33
C ALA A 78 -11.53 -2.47 12.88
N ILE A 79 -11.44 -3.37 11.89
CA ILE A 79 -11.57 -3.04 10.47
C ILE A 79 -12.98 -2.50 10.17
N ARG A 80 -14.01 -3.15 10.70
CA ARG A 80 -15.40 -2.72 10.54
C ARG A 80 -15.64 -1.33 11.10
N ASP A 81 -15.07 -1.03 12.27
CA ASP A 81 -15.28 0.27 12.91
C ASP A 81 -14.49 1.40 12.24
N VAL A 82 -13.29 1.13 11.69
CA VAL A 82 -12.56 2.14 10.88
C VAL A 82 -13.18 2.34 9.51
N SER A 83 -13.69 1.28 8.88
CA SER A 83 -14.36 1.34 7.56
C SER A 83 -15.54 2.32 7.58
N LYS A 84 -16.30 2.38 8.68
CA LYS A 84 -17.39 3.37 8.86
C LYS A 84 -16.92 4.83 8.80
N LYS A 85 -15.64 5.09 9.10
CA LYS A 85 -15.04 6.44 9.10
C LYS A 85 -14.37 6.78 7.77
N TRP A 86 -14.15 5.78 6.90
CA TRP A 86 -13.52 5.96 5.59
C TRP A 86 -14.57 6.36 4.55
N SER A 87 -15.09 7.58 4.69
CA SER A 87 -16.09 8.15 3.77
C SER A 87 -15.46 9.05 2.69
N MET A 88 -14.22 9.48 2.88
CA MET A 88 -13.55 10.41 1.96
C MET A 88 -12.95 9.66 0.77
N PRO A 89 -13.16 10.14 -0.48
CA PRO A 89 -12.58 9.52 -1.65
C PRO A 89 -11.07 9.74 -1.70
N ILE A 90 -10.36 8.86 -2.42
CA ILE A 90 -8.93 8.99 -2.66
C ILE A 90 -8.67 10.31 -3.41
N GLN A 91 -7.64 11.04 -2.99
CA GLN A 91 -7.26 12.29 -3.63
C GLN A 91 -6.89 12.05 -5.10
N ASN A 92 -7.39 12.91 -6.00
CA ASN A 92 -7.19 12.81 -7.45
C ASN A 92 -7.69 11.49 -8.08
N TRP A 93 -8.60 10.75 -7.41
CA TRP A 93 -9.09 9.47 -7.90
C TRP A 93 -9.71 9.55 -9.29
N ARG A 94 -10.42 10.63 -9.63
CA ARG A 94 -11.02 10.82 -10.96
C ARG A 94 -9.97 10.83 -12.08
N LEU A 95 -8.85 11.50 -11.86
CA LEU A 95 -7.75 11.56 -12.85
C LEU A 95 -7.09 10.19 -13.01
N ALA A 96 -6.81 9.52 -11.89
CA ALA A 96 -6.28 8.16 -11.91
C ALA A 96 -7.24 7.19 -12.62
N MET A 97 -8.55 7.29 -12.37
CA MET A 97 -9.59 6.48 -13.01
C MET A 97 -9.62 6.69 -14.53
N SER A 98 -9.54 7.93 -15.00
CA SER A 98 -9.43 8.19 -16.45
C SER A 98 -8.21 7.50 -17.07
N CYS A 99 -7.06 7.54 -16.41
CA CYS A 99 -5.87 6.81 -16.86
C CYS A 99 -6.08 5.29 -16.83
N PHE A 100 -6.73 4.75 -15.78
CA PHE A 100 -7.03 3.31 -15.71
C PHE A 100 -7.94 2.86 -16.86
N ILE A 101 -8.95 3.66 -17.22
CA ILE A 101 -9.85 3.37 -18.34
C ILE A 101 -9.09 3.35 -19.68
N ILE A 102 -8.11 4.25 -19.86
CA ILE A 102 -7.31 4.28 -21.09
C ILE A 102 -6.38 3.06 -21.17
N GLU A 103 -5.70 2.72 -20.07
CA GLU A 103 -4.71 1.63 -20.02
C GLU A 103 -5.34 0.22 -19.97
N PHE A 104 -6.55 0.09 -19.38
CA PHE A 104 -7.20 -1.20 -19.08
C PHE A 104 -8.70 -1.21 -19.42
N GLY A 105 -9.11 -0.46 -20.45
CA GLY A 105 -10.52 -0.25 -20.78
C GLY A 105 -11.31 -1.54 -21.04
N ASP A 106 -10.67 -2.54 -21.63
CA ASP A 106 -11.21 -3.88 -21.87
C ASP A 106 -11.56 -4.65 -20.58
N ARG A 107 -10.94 -4.30 -19.46
CA ARG A 107 -11.19 -4.91 -18.14
C ARG A 107 -12.14 -4.10 -17.26
N LEU A 108 -12.41 -2.85 -17.64
CA LEU A 108 -13.21 -1.91 -16.85
C LEU A 108 -14.61 -1.67 -17.44
N SER A 109 -14.85 -2.12 -18.68
CA SER A 109 -16.17 -2.04 -19.33
C SER A 109 -17.28 -2.77 -18.57
N ASP A 110 -16.96 -3.77 -17.76
CA ASP A 110 -17.94 -4.53 -16.95
C ASP A 110 -18.29 -3.84 -15.61
N HIS A 111 -17.62 -2.73 -15.27
CA HIS A 111 -17.69 -2.06 -13.97
C HIS A 111 -17.98 -0.56 -14.05
N LEU A 112 -18.24 -0.05 -15.25
CA LEU A 112 -18.78 1.30 -15.53
C LEU A 112 -20.31 1.27 -15.54
#